data_AF-A0A3M1B9Q6-F1
#
_entry.id   AF-A0A3M1B9Q6-F1
#
_cell.length_a   1.000
_cell.length_b   1.000
_cell.length_c   1.000
_cell.angle_alpha   90.00
_cell.angle_beta   90.00
_cell.angle_gamma   90.00
#
_symmetry.space_group_name_H-M   'P 1'
#
loop_
_entity.id
_entity.type
_entity.pdbx_description
1 polymer ?
#
loop_
_entity_poly.entity_id
_entity_poly.type
_entity_poly.pdbx_seq_one_letter_code
_entity_poly.pdbx_strand_id
1 'polypeptide(L)'
;MVTVAEAARLLERSPATVRRYVREGRLPAERRGGRLFISRKDLLEFSLRNNPGSYPQLGSLYFIEDDFDRRDRVLHLLRSDAVGLMHRLLSRKREICAIWSRERLRRPFLQTLRTRFHDVGFETLLCLSVPELRAFQNFYDEVERLTWYLEYTQDMPTTLERVLEQSLNRIRRHFVTLMKTVGGEELDMVALLEESDQEFERLLAESRKP
;
A
#
# COMPACT_ATOMS: atom_id res chain seq x y z
N MET A 1 24.85 -4.10 -19.23
CA MET A 1 25.36 -4.01 -20.62
C MET A 1 24.70 -5.07 -21.48
N VAL A 2 24.45 -4.79 -22.77
CA VAL A 2 23.90 -5.75 -23.75
C VAL A 2 24.77 -5.81 -24.99
N THR A 3 24.74 -6.94 -25.70
CA THR A 3 25.43 -7.08 -26.98
C THR A 3 24.70 -6.35 -28.10
N VAL A 4 25.39 -6.11 -29.22
CA VAL A 4 24.77 -5.52 -30.43
C VAL A 4 23.59 -6.35 -30.94
N ALA A 5 23.67 -7.68 -30.85
CA ALA A 5 22.60 -8.56 -31.32
C ALA A 5 21.35 -8.45 -30.42
N GLU A 6 21.55 -8.32 -29.11
CA GLU A 6 20.46 -8.09 -28.15
C GLU A 6 19.87 -6.69 -28.30
N ALA A 7 20.72 -5.67 -28.45
CA ALA A 7 20.29 -4.29 -28.71
C ALA A 7 19.46 -4.17 -29.99
N ALA A 8 19.77 -4.96 -31.02
CA ALA A 8 19.00 -5.00 -32.27
C ALA A 8 17.59 -5.55 -32.07
N ARG A 9 17.45 -6.63 -31.31
CA ARG A 9 16.13 -7.18 -30.94
C ARG A 9 15.34 -6.16 -30.12
N LEU A 10 16.00 -5.52 -29.14
CA LEU A 10 15.39 -4.51 -28.27
C LEU A 10 15.05 -3.19 -28.95
N LEU A 11 15.52 -2.92 -30.16
CA LEU A 11 15.12 -1.73 -30.93
C LEU A 11 14.21 -2.10 -32.12
N GLU A 12 13.90 -3.39 -32.29
CA GLU A 12 13.20 -3.93 -33.47
C GLU A 12 13.91 -3.51 -34.78
N ARG A 13 15.25 -3.50 -34.77
CA ARG A 13 16.09 -3.14 -35.92
C ARG A 13 17.08 -4.25 -36.26
N SER A 14 17.64 -4.16 -37.46
CA SER A 14 18.72 -5.07 -37.84
C SER A 14 20.00 -4.81 -37.02
N PRO A 15 20.82 -5.84 -36.72
CA PRO A 15 22.13 -5.63 -36.10
C PRO A 15 23.07 -4.71 -36.90
N ALA A 16 22.93 -4.69 -38.23
CA ALA A 16 23.68 -3.78 -39.09
C ALA A 16 23.30 -2.32 -38.84
N THR A 17 22.00 -2.04 -38.64
CA THR A 17 21.48 -0.72 -38.26
C THR A 17 22.01 -0.27 -36.91
N VAL A 18 22.05 -1.16 -35.91
CA VAL A 18 22.59 -0.82 -34.58
C VAL A 18 24.09 -0.52 -34.64
N ARG A 19 24.88 -1.30 -35.39
CA ARG A 19 26.31 -1.00 -35.62
C ARG A 19 26.50 0.34 -36.32
N ARG A 20 25.61 0.69 -37.24
CA ARG A 20 25.61 1.97 -37.92
C ARG A 20 25.39 3.12 -36.94
N TYR A 21 24.43 3.01 -36.01
CA TYR A 21 24.21 4.03 -34.98
C TYR A 21 25.41 4.24 -34.05
N VAL A 22 26.09 3.15 -33.70
CA VAL A 22 27.33 3.22 -32.91
C VAL A 22 28.44 3.91 -33.71
N ARG A 23 28.60 3.57 -35.00
CA ARG A 23 29.61 4.18 -35.87
C ARG A 23 29.36 5.67 -36.13
N GLU A 24 28.09 6.06 -36.26
CA GLU A 24 27.65 7.45 -36.44
C GLU A 24 27.71 8.26 -35.13
N GLY A 25 28.13 7.66 -34.01
CA GLY A 25 28.22 8.32 -32.70
C GLY A 25 26.87 8.63 -32.07
N ARG A 26 25.77 8.09 -32.62
CA ARG A 26 24.41 8.35 -32.12
C ARG A 26 24.03 7.44 -30.94
N LEU A 27 24.68 6.29 -30.80
CA LEU A 27 24.46 5.34 -29.70
C LEU A 27 25.81 5.00 -29.05
N PRO A 28 26.03 5.37 -27.78
CA PRO A 28 27.25 5.02 -27.06
C PRO A 28 27.46 3.51 -26.97
N ALA A 29 28.71 3.06 -27.17
CA ALA A 29 29.09 1.66 -27.00
C ALA A 29 30.52 1.54 -26.46
N GLU A 30 30.74 0.52 -25.63
CA GLU A 30 32.04 0.16 -25.07
C GLU A 30 32.55 -1.12 -25.73
N ARG A 31 33.84 -1.16 -26.07
CA ARG A 31 34.46 -2.37 -26.63
C ARG A 31 35.16 -3.15 -25.52
N ARG A 32 34.69 -4.37 -25.23
CA ARG A 32 35.31 -5.29 -24.27
C ARG A 32 35.65 -6.60 -24.97
N GLY A 33 36.92 -7.01 -24.93
CA GLY A 33 37.38 -8.27 -25.51
C GLY A 33 37.03 -8.43 -27.00
N GLY A 34 37.15 -7.35 -27.79
CA GLY A 34 36.85 -7.36 -29.23
C GLY A 34 35.36 -7.28 -29.60
N ARG A 35 34.43 -7.43 -28.64
CA ARG A 35 32.99 -7.31 -28.84
C ARG A 35 32.48 -5.93 -28.41
N LEU A 36 31.44 -5.45 -29.08
CA LEU A 36 30.76 -4.19 -28.75
C LEU A 36 29.62 -4.45 -27.77
N PHE A 37 29.61 -3.69 -26.69
CA PHE A 37 28.60 -3.69 -25.66
C PHE A 37 27.98 -2.31 -25.56
N ILE A 38 26.67 -2.26 -25.38
CA ILE A 38 25.91 -1.02 -25.24
C ILE A 38 25.30 -1.01 -23.85
N SER A 39 25.34 0.14 -23.17
CA SER A 39 24.62 0.29 -21.90
C SER A 39 23.12 0.22 -22.14
N ARG A 40 22.39 -0.43 -21.23
CA ARG A 40 20.92 -0.49 -21.34
C ARG A 40 20.29 0.89 -21.19
N LYS A 41 20.87 1.73 -20.33
CA LYS A 41 20.46 3.12 -20.14
C LYS A 41 20.53 3.91 -21.46
N ASP A 42 21.69 3.86 -22.12
CA ASP A 42 21.93 4.59 -23.37
C ASP A 42 21.04 4.07 -24.51
N LEU A 43 20.74 2.77 -24.53
CA LEU A 43 19.84 2.16 -25.50
C LEU A 43 18.39 2.66 -25.32
N LEU A 44 17.95 2.81 -24.07
CA LEU A 44 16.60 3.28 -23.75
C LEU A 44 16.45 4.77 -24.06
N GLU A 45 17.41 5.61 -23.66
CA GLU A 45 17.44 7.04 -24.00
C GLU A 45 17.44 7.24 -25.53
N PHE A 46 18.18 6.41 -26.26
CA PHE A 46 18.20 6.44 -27.72
C PHE A 46 16.85 6.06 -28.34
N SER A 47 16.14 5.08 -27.78
CA SER A 47 14.81 4.67 -28.27
C SER A 47 13.79 5.79 -28.06
N LEU A 48 13.75 6.37 -26.85
CA LEU A 48 12.84 7.46 -26.51
C LEU A 48 13.04 8.69 -27.42
N ARG A 49 14.30 9.02 -27.72
CA ARG A 49 14.63 10.19 -28.56
C ARG A 49 14.24 10.02 -30.02
N ASN A 50 14.30 8.80 -30.56
CA ASN A 50 14.11 8.56 -31.99
C ASN A 50 12.73 8.01 -32.36
N ASN A 51 11.94 7.52 -31.39
CA ASN A 51 10.59 7.03 -31.65
C ASN A 51 9.70 7.09 -30.40
N PRO A 52 9.07 8.24 -30.08
CA PRO A 52 8.31 8.43 -28.85
C PRO A 52 7.04 7.56 -28.71
N GLY A 53 6.66 6.80 -29.75
CA GLY A 53 5.53 5.86 -29.73
C GLY A 53 5.91 4.39 -29.95
N SER A 54 7.19 4.07 -30.13
CA SER A 54 7.64 2.69 -30.34
C SER A 54 8.31 2.23 -29.06
N TYR A 55 7.49 1.81 -28.11
CA TYR A 55 7.95 0.97 -27.02
C TYR A 55 8.41 -0.34 -27.66
N PRO A 56 9.72 -0.64 -27.68
CA PRO A 56 10.12 -1.99 -28.00
C PRO A 56 9.47 -2.91 -26.98
N GLN A 57 9.34 -4.19 -27.32
CA GLN A 57 8.83 -5.28 -26.48
C GLN A 57 9.73 -5.54 -25.24
N LEU A 58 10.01 -4.49 -24.48
CA LEU A 58 10.71 -4.40 -23.19
C LEU A 58 9.80 -4.90 -22.04
N GLY A 59 8.78 -5.69 -22.37
CA GLY A 59 7.85 -6.31 -21.43
C GLY A 59 8.43 -7.52 -20.68
N SER A 60 9.75 -7.61 -20.48
CA SER A 60 10.32 -8.70 -19.67
C SER A 60 11.58 -8.32 -18.89
N LEU A 61 12.23 -7.21 -19.23
CA LEU A 61 13.43 -6.76 -18.51
C LEU A 61 13.32 -5.40 -17.83
N TYR A 62 12.22 -4.67 -18.03
CA TYR A 62 11.87 -3.46 -17.27
C TYR A 62 10.80 -3.70 -16.20
N PHE A 63 10.20 -4.90 -16.14
CA PHE A 63 9.28 -5.23 -15.04
C PHE A 63 10.00 -5.36 -13.69
N ILE A 64 11.29 -5.69 -13.64
CA ILE A 64 11.94 -5.99 -12.36
C ILE A 64 12.31 -4.72 -11.55
N GLU A 65 12.61 -3.60 -12.21
CA GLU A 65 12.95 -2.35 -11.51
C GLU A 65 11.71 -1.46 -11.24
N ASP A 66 10.70 -1.48 -12.11
CA ASP A 66 9.47 -0.68 -11.91
C ASP A 66 8.42 -1.42 -11.06
N ASP A 67 8.33 -2.76 -11.10
CA ASP A 67 7.39 -3.49 -10.23
C ASP A 67 7.83 -3.53 -8.77
N PHE A 68 9.13 -3.50 -8.47
CA PHE A 68 9.60 -3.44 -7.08
C PHE A 68 9.26 -2.08 -6.46
N ASP A 69 9.55 -0.99 -7.18
CA ASP A 69 9.18 0.38 -6.79
C ASP A 69 7.65 0.56 -6.76
N ARG A 70 6.92 0.00 -7.75
CA ARG A 70 5.46 -0.01 -7.76
C ARG A 70 4.88 -0.80 -6.60
N ARG A 71 5.37 -2.01 -6.32
CA ARG A 71 4.94 -2.83 -5.18
C ARG A 71 5.20 -2.11 -3.87
N ASP A 72 6.39 -1.55 -3.69
CA ASP A 72 6.74 -0.84 -2.45
C ASP A 72 5.88 0.42 -2.25
N ARG A 73 5.60 1.16 -3.33
CA ARG A 73 4.63 2.27 -3.32
C ARG A 73 3.23 1.81 -2.98
N VAL A 74 2.74 0.74 -3.60
CA VAL A 74 1.42 0.16 -3.31
C VAL A 74 1.34 -0.27 -1.85
N LEU A 75 2.32 -1.02 -1.37
CA LEU A 75 2.41 -1.44 0.02
C LEU A 75 2.49 -0.24 0.97
N HIS A 76 3.26 0.79 0.65
CA HIS A 76 3.34 2.01 1.45
C HIS A 76 1.97 2.70 1.54
N LEU A 77 1.27 2.88 0.42
CA LEU A 77 -0.06 3.50 0.39
C LEU A 77 -1.10 2.69 1.17
N LEU A 78 -1.12 1.37 0.99
CA LEU A 78 -2.05 0.48 1.69
C LEU A 78 -1.76 0.41 3.19
N ARG A 79 -0.48 0.40 3.59
CA ARG A 79 -0.07 0.50 5.00
C ARG A 79 -0.51 1.82 5.61
N SER A 80 -0.24 2.92 4.92
CA SER A 80 -0.62 4.26 5.38
C SER A 80 -2.13 4.39 5.58
N ASP A 81 -2.94 3.82 4.68
CA ASP A 81 -4.40 3.78 4.87
C ASP A 81 -4.81 2.99 6.12
N ALA A 82 -4.23 1.79 6.31
CA ALA A 82 -4.50 0.95 7.47
C ALA A 82 -4.08 1.62 8.80
N VAL A 83 -2.91 2.25 8.83
CA VAL A 83 -2.40 3.02 9.98
C VAL A 83 -3.32 4.20 10.28
N GLY A 84 -3.66 4.99 9.25
CA GLY A 84 -4.55 6.14 9.40
C GLY A 84 -5.94 5.73 9.89
N LEU A 85 -6.46 4.59 9.42
CA LEU A 85 -7.72 4.03 9.88
C LEU A 85 -7.64 3.59 11.35
N MET A 86 -6.59 2.88 11.75
CA MET A 86 -6.37 2.48 13.14
C MET A 86 -6.26 3.69 14.07
N HIS A 87 -5.47 4.70 13.68
CA HIS A 87 -5.36 5.94 14.44
C HIS A 87 -6.72 6.60 14.62
N ARG A 88 -7.50 6.77 13.53
CA ARG A 88 -8.84 7.36 13.60
C ARG A 88 -9.77 6.57 14.52
N LEU A 89 -9.74 5.24 14.43
CA LEU A 89 -10.57 4.35 15.25
C LEU A 89 -10.27 4.49 16.75
N LEU A 90 -8.98 4.48 17.11
CA LEU A 90 -8.55 4.61 18.50
C LEU A 90 -8.87 6.01 19.04
N SER A 91 -8.43 7.06 18.34
CA SER A 91 -8.61 8.44 18.81
C SER A 91 -10.08 8.88 18.92
N ARG A 92 -11.00 8.27 18.16
CA ARG A 92 -12.42 8.68 18.12
C ARG A 92 -13.37 7.76 18.86
N LYS A 93 -12.93 6.59 19.36
CA LYS A 93 -13.80 5.60 20.04
C LYS A 93 -14.73 6.25 21.06
N ARG A 94 -14.19 7.06 21.97
CA ARG A 94 -14.96 7.69 23.06
C ARG A 94 -15.97 8.72 22.56
N GLU A 95 -15.53 9.61 21.66
CA GLU A 95 -16.39 10.63 21.05
C GLU A 95 -17.57 9.97 20.33
N ILE A 96 -17.28 8.92 19.59
CA ILE A 96 -18.23 8.10 18.85
C ILE A 96 -19.29 7.51 19.80
N CYS A 97 -18.88 6.85 20.89
CA CYS A 97 -19.81 6.33 21.91
C CYS A 97 -20.68 7.44 22.52
N ALA A 98 -20.10 8.60 22.82
CA ALA A 98 -20.82 9.73 23.40
C ALA A 98 -21.87 10.30 22.44
N ILE A 99 -21.54 10.45 21.15
CA ILE A 99 -22.48 10.91 20.12
C ILE A 99 -23.63 9.92 19.95
N TRP A 100 -23.36 8.61 19.89
CA TRP A 100 -24.43 7.63 19.77
C TRP A 100 -25.35 7.61 20.99
N SER A 101 -24.77 7.66 22.20
CA SER A 101 -25.56 7.68 23.42
C SER A 101 -26.55 8.85 23.46
N ARG A 102 -26.15 10.02 22.96
CA ARG A 102 -26.97 11.24 22.96
C ARG A 102 -27.91 11.37 21.77
N GLU A 103 -27.42 11.09 20.57
CA GLU A 103 -28.06 11.51 19.31
C GLU A 103 -28.35 10.35 18.36
N ARG A 104 -27.83 9.14 18.64
CA ARG A 104 -28.00 7.94 17.79
C ARG A 104 -27.59 8.15 16.32
N LEU A 105 -26.66 9.08 16.08
CA LEU A 105 -26.17 9.40 14.75
C LEU A 105 -25.12 8.39 14.30
N ARG A 106 -25.31 7.82 13.10
CA ARG A 106 -24.41 6.84 12.47
C ARG A 106 -23.29 7.49 11.65
N ARG A 107 -23.57 8.64 11.05
CA ARG A 107 -22.66 9.28 10.09
C ARG A 107 -21.24 9.52 10.63
N PRO A 108 -21.03 10.00 11.87
CA PRO A 108 -19.68 10.17 12.42
C PRO A 108 -18.89 8.87 12.52
N PHE A 109 -19.58 7.74 12.76
CA PHE A 109 -18.99 6.42 12.81
C PHE A 109 -18.52 5.97 11.43
N LEU A 110 -19.44 6.00 10.47
CA LEU A 110 -19.17 5.55 9.10
C LEU A 110 -18.07 6.38 8.45
N GLN A 111 -17.99 7.68 8.77
CA GLN A 111 -16.89 8.54 8.30
C GLN A 111 -15.53 8.16 8.89
N THR A 112 -15.49 7.66 10.12
CA THR A 112 -14.26 7.22 10.78
C THR A 112 -13.73 5.92 10.15
N LEU A 113 -14.64 5.04 9.71
CA LEU A 113 -14.34 3.74 9.12
C LEU A 113 -13.99 3.79 7.62
N ARG A 114 -14.03 4.97 6.99
CA ARG A 114 -13.69 5.09 5.57
C ARG A 114 -12.25 4.65 5.31
N THR A 115 -12.09 3.84 4.27
CA THR A 115 -10.83 3.31 3.73
C THR A 115 -10.88 3.41 2.21
N ARG A 116 -9.71 3.49 1.58
CA ARG A 116 -9.59 3.41 0.11
C ARG A 116 -9.38 2.00 -0.40
N PHE A 117 -9.21 1.01 0.47
CA PHE A 117 -8.82 -0.35 0.08
C PHE A 117 -9.83 -1.02 -0.86
N HIS A 118 -11.13 -0.88 -0.60
CA HIS A 118 -12.16 -1.50 -1.45
C HIS A 118 -12.32 -0.82 -2.82
N ASP A 119 -11.77 0.39 -2.99
CA ASP A 119 -11.75 1.10 -4.27
C ASP A 119 -10.50 0.78 -5.10
N VAL A 120 -9.59 -0.06 -4.58
CA VAL A 120 -8.35 -0.44 -5.26
C VAL A 120 -8.65 -1.42 -6.39
N GLY A 121 -8.19 -1.09 -7.59
CA GLY A 121 -8.34 -1.97 -8.75
C GLY A 121 -7.53 -3.26 -8.65
N PHE A 122 -8.00 -4.32 -9.32
CA PHE A 122 -7.35 -5.64 -9.34
C PHE A 122 -5.86 -5.59 -9.73
N GLU A 123 -5.49 -4.73 -10.68
CA GLU A 123 -4.10 -4.53 -11.14
C GLU A 123 -3.14 -4.14 -9.99
N THR A 124 -3.64 -3.42 -9.00
CA THR A 124 -2.85 -3.02 -7.83
C THR A 124 -2.72 -4.17 -6.83
N LEU A 125 -3.75 -5.02 -6.71
CA LEU A 125 -3.72 -6.20 -5.85
C LEU A 125 -2.76 -7.28 -6.38
N LEU A 126 -2.53 -7.33 -7.70
CA LEU A 126 -1.55 -8.23 -8.31
C LEU A 126 -0.11 -7.96 -7.86
N CYS A 127 0.19 -6.75 -7.36
CA CYS A 127 1.50 -6.43 -6.80
C CYS A 127 1.75 -7.08 -5.42
N LEU A 128 0.71 -7.62 -4.77
CA LEU A 128 0.79 -8.21 -3.44
C LEU A 128 1.00 -9.72 -3.53
N SER A 129 1.86 -10.26 -2.67
CA SER A 129 1.92 -11.70 -2.46
C SER A 129 0.64 -12.20 -1.78
N VAL A 130 0.34 -13.49 -1.93
CA VAL A 130 -0.85 -14.12 -1.34
C VAL A 130 -0.95 -13.90 0.19
N PRO A 131 0.14 -14.04 0.98
CA PRO A 131 0.10 -13.74 2.41
C PRO A 131 -0.25 -12.27 2.71
N GLU A 132 0.31 -11.32 1.96
CA GLU A 132 0.05 -9.89 2.14
C GLU A 132 -1.40 -9.55 1.80
N LEU A 133 -1.89 -10.02 0.65
CA LEU A 133 -3.27 -9.82 0.23
C LEU A 133 -4.25 -10.36 1.27
N ARG A 134 -4.02 -11.58 1.78
CA ARG A 134 -4.85 -12.20 2.81
C ARG A 134 -4.82 -11.39 4.11
N ALA A 135 -3.67 -10.86 4.49
CA ALA A 135 -3.55 -10.05 5.70
C ALA A 135 -4.32 -8.74 5.58
N PHE A 136 -4.25 -8.07 4.43
CA PHE A 136 -5.07 -6.88 4.14
C PHE A 136 -6.56 -7.20 4.14
N GLN A 137 -6.97 -8.26 3.45
CA GLN A 137 -8.37 -8.71 3.42
C GLN A 137 -8.92 -8.96 4.83
N ASN A 138 -8.21 -9.76 5.64
CA ASN A 138 -8.67 -10.05 7.01
C ASN A 138 -8.86 -8.78 7.85
N PHE A 139 -7.98 -7.79 7.68
CA PHE A 139 -8.07 -6.51 8.38
C PHE A 139 -9.28 -5.68 7.89
N TYR A 140 -9.41 -5.46 6.58
CA TYR A 140 -10.48 -4.63 6.03
C TYR A 140 -11.86 -5.31 6.08
N ASP A 141 -11.94 -6.63 5.98
CA ASP A 141 -13.20 -7.38 6.17
C ASP A 141 -13.74 -7.21 7.59
N GLU A 142 -12.88 -7.12 8.61
CA GLU A 142 -13.34 -6.87 9.98
C GLU A 142 -13.84 -5.43 10.16
N VAL A 143 -13.20 -4.47 9.47
CA VAL A 143 -13.67 -3.08 9.40
C VAL A 143 -15.02 -2.99 8.69
N GLU A 144 -15.19 -3.72 7.59
CA GLU A 144 -16.44 -3.80 6.84
C GLU A 144 -17.55 -4.42 7.69
N ARG A 145 -17.27 -5.52 8.40
CA ARG A 145 -18.22 -6.12 9.37
C ARG A 145 -18.68 -5.10 10.42
N LEU A 146 -17.76 -4.30 10.96
CA LEU A 146 -18.10 -3.25 11.91
C LEU A 146 -18.93 -2.14 11.26
N THR A 147 -18.57 -1.73 10.05
CA THR A 147 -19.30 -0.73 9.25
C THR A 147 -20.74 -1.16 9.03
N TRP A 148 -20.94 -2.39 8.59
CA TRP A 148 -22.26 -2.99 8.37
C TRP A 148 -23.09 -3.03 9.66
N TYR A 149 -22.50 -3.47 10.77
CA TYR A 149 -23.18 -3.46 12.07
C TYR A 149 -23.67 -2.05 12.44
N LEU A 150 -22.80 -1.04 12.32
CA LEU A 150 -23.11 0.34 12.70
C LEU A 150 -24.14 1.00 11.79
N GLU A 151 -24.19 0.59 10.52
CA GLU A 151 -25.18 1.09 9.57
C GLU A 151 -26.61 0.67 9.96
N TYR A 152 -26.80 -0.56 10.43
CA TYR A 152 -28.13 -1.13 10.64
C TYR A 152 -28.52 -1.34 12.10
N THR A 153 -27.60 -1.21 13.05
CA THR A 153 -27.92 -1.49 14.46
C THR A 153 -28.97 -0.54 15.05
N GLN A 154 -29.76 -1.10 15.96
CA GLN A 154 -30.70 -0.40 16.85
C GLN A 154 -30.31 -0.60 18.32
N ASP A 155 -29.12 -1.15 18.58
CA ASP A 155 -28.68 -1.53 19.91
C ASP A 155 -28.55 -0.33 20.86
N MET A 156 -28.75 -0.62 22.15
CA MET A 156 -28.55 0.34 23.23
C MET A 156 -27.07 0.75 23.34
N PRO A 157 -26.74 1.94 23.90
CA PRO A 157 -25.38 2.46 23.88
C PRO A 157 -24.37 1.54 24.57
N THR A 158 -24.77 0.89 25.66
CA THR A 158 -23.95 -0.11 26.38
C THR A 158 -23.65 -1.34 25.54
N THR A 159 -24.63 -1.84 24.77
CA THR A 159 -24.44 -2.95 23.85
C THR A 159 -23.52 -2.55 22.69
N LEU A 160 -23.73 -1.37 22.11
CA LEU A 160 -22.90 -0.84 21.04
C LEU A 160 -21.45 -0.66 21.49
N GLU A 161 -21.22 -0.08 22.68
CA GLU A 161 -19.89 0.13 23.24
C GLU A 161 -19.13 -1.19 23.39
N ARG A 162 -19.82 -2.22 23.90
CA ARG A 162 -19.27 -3.57 23.99
C ARG A 162 -18.93 -4.15 22.62
N VAL A 163 -19.81 -3.99 21.62
CA VAL A 163 -19.56 -4.50 20.25
C VAL A 163 -18.40 -3.75 19.59
N LEU A 164 -18.33 -2.43 19.76
CA LEU A 164 -17.21 -1.60 19.30
C LEU A 164 -15.90 -2.09 19.90
N GLU A 165 -15.84 -2.30 21.22
CA GLU A 165 -14.63 -2.75 21.90
C GLU A 165 -14.18 -4.13 21.44
N GLN A 166 -15.11 -5.07 21.29
CA GLN A 166 -14.82 -6.40 20.74
C GLN A 166 -14.31 -6.33 19.31
N SER A 167 -14.92 -5.49 18.47
CA SER A 167 -14.54 -5.32 17.07
C SER A 167 -13.19 -4.64 16.96
N LEU A 168 -12.93 -3.57 17.72
CA LEU A 168 -11.61 -2.92 17.78
C LEU A 168 -10.52 -3.89 18.20
N ASN A 169 -10.77 -4.77 19.18
CA ASN A 169 -9.82 -5.80 19.57
C ASN A 169 -9.57 -6.86 18.47
N ARG A 170 -10.55 -7.16 17.62
CA ARG A 170 -10.37 -8.02 16.45
C ARG A 170 -9.58 -7.31 15.34
N ILE A 171 -9.99 -6.09 15.00
CA ILE A 171 -9.33 -5.22 14.01
C ILE A 171 -7.85 -5.03 14.38
N ARG A 172 -7.56 -4.72 15.64
CA ARG A 172 -6.20 -4.53 16.16
C ARG A 172 -5.35 -5.79 16.00
N ARG A 173 -5.90 -6.97 16.28
CA ARG A 173 -5.19 -8.24 16.07
C ARG A 173 -4.85 -8.44 14.60
N HIS A 174 -5.81 -8.19 13.70
CA HIS A 174 -5.57 -8.27 12.26
C HIS A 174 -4.56 -7.22 11.78
N PHE A 175 -4.59 -6.01 12.34
CA PHE A 175 -3.61 -4.96 12.05
C PHE A 175 -2.19 -5.38 12.44
N VAL A 176 -1.98 -5.92 13.65
CA VAL A 176 -0.66 -6.41 14.08
C VAL A 176 -0.17 -7.53 13.16
N THR A 177 -1.05 -8.47 12.79
CA THR A 177 -0.71 -9.51 11.81
C THR A 177 -0.33 -8.90 10.47
N LEU A 178 -1.11 -7.95 9.97
CA LEU A 178 -0.85 -7.23 8.73
C LEU A 178 0.54 -6.60 8.74
N MET A 179 0.85 -5.78 9.74
CA MET A 179 2.14 -5.07 9.81
C MET A 179 3.33 -6.02 9.89
N LYS A 180 3.19 -7.15 10.61
CA LYS A 180 4.20 -8.21 10.63
C LYS A 180 4.37 -8.88 9.27
N THR A 181 3.29 -9.09 8.52
CA THR A 181 3.34 -9.73 7.20
C THR A 181 3.97 -8.83 6.14
N VAL A 182 3.69 -7.52 6.16
CA VAL A 182 4.20 -6.57 5.16
C VAL A 182 5.52 -5.90 5.55
N GLY A 183 6.08 -6.21 6.72
CA GLY A 183 7.37 -5.69 7.20
C GLY A 183 7.35 -4.21 7.58
N GLY A 184 6.26 -3.72 8.19
CA GLY A 184 6.16 -2.33 8.66
C GLY A 184 6.77 -2.13 10.06
N GLU A 185 7.64 -1.13 10.21
CA GLU A 185 8.20 -0.67 11.50
C GLU A 185 7.17 0.10 12.37
N GLU A 186 5.98 0.40 11.82
CA GLU A 186 4.95 1.26 12.42
C GLU A 186 4.18 0.60 13.59
N LEU A 187 4.66 -0.53 14.13
CA LEU A 187 4.08 -1.20 15.30
C LEU A 187 4.13 -0.32 16.56
N ASP A 188 5.10 0.58 16.66
CA ASP A 188 5.30 1.47 17.81
C ASP A 188 4.15 2.49 17.99
N MET A 189 3.51 2.94 16.91
CA MET A 189 2.40 3.90 17.00
C MET A 189 1.16 3.32 17.70
N VAL A 190 0.86 2.04 17.48
CA VAL A 190 -0.32 1.41 18.11
C VAL A 190 -0.07 1.18 19.60
N ALA A 191 1.17 0.81 19.98
CA ALA A 191 1.56 0.69 21.37
C ALA A 191 1.44 2.03 22.12
N LEU A 192 1.92 3.12 21.53
CA LEU A 192 1.84 4.46 22.12
C LEU A 192 0.38 4.95 22.31
N LEU A 193 -0.50 4.64 21.36
CA LEU A 193 -1.93 5.00 21.48
C LEU A 193 -2.62 4.19 22.59
N GLU A 194 -2.27 2.91 22.75
CA GLU A 194 -2.79 2.08 23.85
C GLU A 194 -2.33 2.56 25.23
N GLU A 195 -1.08 2.99 25.36
CA GLU A 195 -0.56 3.59 26.59
C GLU A 195 -1.33 4.86 26.96
N SER A 196 -1.61 5.73 25.97
CA SER A 196 -2.36 6.96 26.18
C SER A 196 -3.82 6.71 26.61
N ASP A 197 -4.47 5.69 26.05
CA ASP A 197 -5.83 5.32 26.42
C ASP A 197 -5.90 4.76 27.85
N GLN A 198 -4.91 3.94 28.23
CA GLN A 198 -4.80 3.37 29.58
C GLN A 198 -4.48 4.43 30.64
N GLU A 199 -3.58 5.36 30.34
CA GLU A 199 -3.22 6.46 31.24
C GLU A 199 -4.41 7.38 31.51
N PHE A 200 -5.20 7.70 30.49
CA PHE A 200 -6.41 8.49 30.66
C PHE A 200 -7.51 7.76 31.45
N GLU A 201 -7.70 6.45 31.26
CA GLU A 201 -8.63 5.65 32.09
C GLU A 201 -8.19 5.62 33.56
N ARG A 202 -6.88 5.57 33.84
CA ARG A 202 -6.36 5.69 35.20
C ARG A 202 -6.71 7.03 35.82
N LEU A 203 -6.45 8.13 35.09
CA LEU A 203 -6.77 9.49 35.56
C LEU A 203 -8.28 9.71 35.76
N LEU A 204 -9.12 9.14 34.89
CA LEU A 204 -10.58 9.17 35.06
C LEU A 204 -11.05 8.35 36.26
N ALA A 205 -10.50 7.15 36.47
CA ALA A 205 -10.82 6.31 37.62
C ALA A 205 -10.39 6.97 38.94
N GLU A 206 -9.29 7.73 38.93
CA GLU A 206 -8.84 8.56 40.04
C GLU A 206 -9.77 9.75 40.28
N SER A 207 -10.22 10.43 39.21
CA SER A 207 -11.16 11.57 39.32
C SER A 207 -12.58 11.19 39.79
N ARG A 208 -12.92 9.90 39.75
CA ARG A 208 -14.20 9.34 40.22
C ARG A 208 -14.15 8.79 41.64
N LYS A 209 -12.99 8.80 42.31
CA LYS A 209 -12.91 8.50 43.74
C LYS A 209 -13.36 9.73 44.55
N PRO A 210 -14.29 9.58 45.50
CA PRO A 210 -14.82 10.68 46.32
C PRO A 210 -13.77 11.28 47.25
#